data_AF-A0AAP0W226-F1
#
_entry.id   AF-A0AAP0W226-F1
#
_cell.length_a   1.000
_cell.length_b   1.000
_cell.length_c   1.000
_cell.angle_alpha   90.00
_cell.angle_beta   90.00
_cell.angle_gamma   90.00
#
_symmetry.space_group_name_H-M   'P 1'
#
loop_
_entity.id
_entity.type
_entity.pdbx_description
1 polymer ?
#
loop_
_entity_poly.entity_id
_entity_poly.type
_entity_poly.pdbx_seq_one_letter_code
_entity_poly.pdbx_strand_id
1 'polypeptide(L)'
;VLHDSYNNLALLSLLIKKDENYDLEAIIEENKDKIQMVILNSHDKILSLYRESLEINCINTSQKTMLSQRENDILYWSSIGKTYQDIALILDIKVCTVKLHMSKVVKKLGVLNAKHAIRLGIELNIIITPWNV
;
A
#
# COMPACT_ATOMS: atom_id res chain seq x y z
N VAL A 1 -12.53 15.49 -1.01
CA VAL A 1 -11.53 14.40 -0.87
C VAL A 1 -12.08 13.42 0.16
N LEU A 2 -11.94 12.14 -0.08
CA LEU A 2 -12.35 11.07 0.83
C LEU A 2 -11.18 10.14 1.10
N HIS A 3 -11.01 9.75 2.36
CA HIS A 3 -10.04 8.75 2.79
C HIS A 3 -10.80 7.57 3.40
N ASP A 4 -10.38 6.35 3.08
CA ASP A 4 -10.90 5.16 3.75
C ASP A 4 -9.97 4.65 4.86
N SER A 5 -10.40 3.61 5.56
CA SER A 5 -9.64 2.96 6.63
C SER A 5 -8.38 2.22 6.14
N TYR A 6 -8.26 1.99 4.83
CA TYR A 6 -7.10 1.38 4.18
C TYR A 6 -6.12 2.43 3.62
N ASN A 7 -6.32 3.70 3.98
CA ASN A 7 -5.52 4.83 3.54
C ASN A 7 -5.56 5.08 2.02
N ASN A 8 -6.58 4.55 1.32
CA ASN A 8 -6.84 4.93 -0.06
C ASN A 8 -7.47 6.33 -0.09
N LEU A 9 -7.22 7.05 -1.18
CA LEU A 9 -7.72 8.41 -1.38
C LEU A 9 -8.59 8.46 -2.63
N ALA A 10 -9.80 9.00 -2.49
CA ALA A 10 -10.68 9.33 -3.61
C ALA A 10 -10.84 10.85 -3.73
N LEU A 11 -10.79 11.34 -4.97
CA LEU A 11 -11.02 12.73 -5.33
C LEU A 11 -12.14 12.78 -6.38
N LEU A 12 -13.18 13.55 -6.09
CA LEU A 12 -14.15 13.99 -7.08
C LEU A 12 -13.78 15.41 -7.52
N SER A 13 -13.53 15.59 -8.82
CA SER A 13 -13.30 16.88 -9.44
C SER A 13 -14.45 17.18 -10.39
N LEU A 14 -15.12 18.31 -10.21
CA LEU A 14 -16.24 18.74 -11.04
C LEU A 14 -15.82 19.98 -11.82
N LEU A 15 -15.99 19.93 -13.15
CA LEU A 15 -15.78 21.08 -14.02
C LEU A 15 -17.15 21.63 -14.42
N ILE A 16 -17.44 22.86 -14.03
CA ILE A 16 -18.69 23.54 -14.33
C ILE A 16 -18.38 24.81 -15.12
N LYS A 17 -19.06 25.01 -16.25
CA LYS A 17 -18.94 26.25 -17.01
C LYS A 17 -19.64 27.36 -16.23
N LYS A 18 -18.91 28.42 -15.91
CA LYS A 18 -19.49 29.60 -15.26
C LYS A 18 -20.36 30.35 -16.27
N ASP A 19 -21.59 30.61 -15.87
CA ASP A 19 -22.56 31.45 -16.58
C ASP A 19 -23.05 32.50 -15.58
N GLU A 20 -23.33 33.72 -16.03
CA GLU A 20 -23.61 34.84 -15.11
C GLU A 20 -24.96 34.71 -14.38
N ASN A 21 -25.80 33.75 -14.79
CA ASN A 21 -27.19 33.62 -14.37
C ASN A 21 -27.44 32.75 -13.13
N TYR A 22 -26.42 32.11 -12.54
CA TYR A 22 -26.61 31.28 -11.35
C TYR A 22 -25.45 31.34 -10.37
N ASP A 23 -25.80 31.38 -9.08
CA ASP A 23 -24.88 31.27 -7.96
C ASP A 23 -24.44 29.80 -7.80
N LEU A 24 -23.23 29.51 -8.27
CA LEU A 24 -22.68 28.16 -8.26
C LEU A 24 -22.44 27.66 -6.84
N GLU A 25 -21.98 28.54 -5.95
CA GLU A 25 -21.74 28.22 -4.55
C GLU A 25 -23.03 27.78 -3.86
N ALA A 26 -24.14 28.48 -4.10
CA ALA A 26 -25.45 28.10 -3.55
C ALA A 26 -25.92 26.72 -4.05
N ILE A 27 -25.77 26.44 -5.36
CA ILE A 27 -26.16 25.15 -5.96
C ILE A 27 -25.32 24.00 -5.40
N ILE A 28 -24.01 24.22 -5.22
CA ILE A 28 -23.10 23.23 -4.63
C ILE A 28 -23.49 22.95 -3.19
N GLU A 29 -23.78 23.99 -2.39
CA GLU A 29 -24.17 23.80 -0.99
C GLU A 29 -25.53 23.09 -0.88
N GLU A 30 -26.50 23.42 -1.74
CA GLU A 30 -27.80 22.74 -1.80
C GLU A 30 -27.68 21.25 -2.17
N ASN A 31 -26.72 20.89 -3.02
CA ASN A 31 -26.54 19.52 -3.51
C ASN A 31 -25.35 18.78 -2.88
N LYS A 32 -24.77 19.33 -1.81
CA LYS A 32 -23.56 18.83 -1.17
C LYS A 32 -23.66 17.38 -0.75
N ASP A 33 -24.78 16.99 -0.16
CA ASP A 33 -25.02 15.61 0.29
C ASP A 33 -25.04 14.63 -0.90
N LYS A 34 -25.67 15.03 -2.01
CA LYS A 34 -25.73 14.21 -3.23
C LYS A 34 -24.33 14.07 -3.85
N ILE A 35 -23.58 15.17 -3.91
CA ILE A 35 -22.20 15.17 -4.41
C ILE A 35 -21.33 14.26 -3.53
N GLN A 36 -21.49 14.33 -2.21
CA GLN A 36 -20.80 13.47 -1.26
C GLN A 36 -21.17 11.99 -1.42
N MET A 37 -22.45 11.69 -1.66
CA MET A 37 -22.90 10.32 -1.92
C MET A 37 -22.34 9.75 -3.22
N VAL A 38 -22.16 10.58 -4.26
CA VAL A 38 -21.56 10.14 -5.53
C VAL A 38 -20.11 9.67 -5.33
N ILE A 39 -19.29 10.43 -4.60
CA ILE A 39 -17.89 10.01 -4.36
C ILE A 39 -17.82 8.77 -3.45
N LEU A 40 -18.67 8.69 -2.42
CA LEU A 40 -18.75 7.53 -1.53
C LEU A 40 -19.12 6.25 -2.28
N ASN A 41 -20.25 6.26 -2.99
CA ASN A 41 -20.75 5.08 -3.70
C ASN A 41 -19.79 4.64 -4.82
N SER A 42 -19.15 5.60 -5.49
CA SER A 42 -18.16 5.29 -6.54
C SER A 42 -16.91 4.65 -5.95
N HIS A 43 -16.42 5.19 -4.81
CA HIS A 43 -15.26 4.64 -4.11
C HIS A 43 -15.52 3.21 -3.63
N ASP A 44 -16.66 2.98 -2.97
CA ASP A 44 -17.05 1.64 -2.47
C ASP A 44 -17.17 0.63 -3.61
N LYS A 45 -17.77 1.02 -4.74
CA LYS A 45 -17.92 0.15 -5.90
C LYS A 45 -16.59 -0.16 -6.56
N ILE A 46 -15.71 0.84 -6.73
CA ILE A 46 -14.36 0.61 -7.27
C ILE A 46 -13.60 -0.36 -6.35
N LEU A 47 -13.65 -0.17 -5.04
CA LEU A 47 -13.00 -1.08 -4.10
C LEU A 47 -13.58 -2.50 -4.11
N SER A 48 -14.90 -2.66 -4.31
CA SER A 48 -15.50 -4.00 -4.44
C SER A 48 -14.96 -4.70 -5.69
N LEU A 49 -14.92 -4.00 -6.83
CA LEU A 49 -14.41 -4.55 -8.09
C LEU A 49 -12.91 -4.88 -8.00
N TYR A 50 -12.11 -4.03 -7.35
CA TYR A 50 -10.70 -4.33 -7.11
C TYR A 50 -10.52 -5.57 -6.23
N ARG A 51 -11.29 -5.71 -5.14
CA ARG A 51 -11.23 -6.91 -4.28
C ARG A 51 -11.59 -8.17 -5.04
N GLU A 52 -12.67 -8.17 -5.80
CA GLU A 52 -13.08 -9.31 -6.64
C GLU A 52 -11.97 -9.69 -7.64
N SER A 53 -11.34 -8.70 -8.28
CA SER A 53 -10.23 -8.93 -9.21
C SER A 53 -8.97 -9.49 -8.51
N LEU A 54 -8.71 -9.07 -7.27
CA LEU A 54 -7.58 -9.55 -6.48
C LEU A 54 -7.83 -10.97 -5.98
N GLU A 55 -9.03 -11.30 -5.51
CA GLU A 55 -9.39 -12.67 -5.09
C GLU A 55 -9.25 -13.67 -6.24
N ILE A 56 -9.64 -13.31 -7.46
CA ILE A 56 -9.42 -14.12 -8.67
C ILE A 56 -7.91 -14.31 -8.95
N ASN A 57 -7.09 -13.28 -8.72
CA ASN A 57 -5.64 -13.40 -8.85
C ASN A 57 -5.01 -14.22 -7.72
N CYS A 58 -5.52 -14.15 -6.49
CA CYS A 58 -5.04 -14.91 -5.33
C CYS A 58 -5.25 -16.42 -5.50
N ILE A 59 -6.35 -16.85 -6.11
CA ILE A 59 -6.61 -18.26 -6.41
C ILE A 59 -5.61 -18.79 -7.47
N ASN A 60 -5.19 -17.92 -8.41
CA ASN A 60 -4.18 -18.25 -9.42
C ASN A 60 -2.73 -18.00 -8.96
N THR A 61 -2.51 -17.37 -7.80
CA THR A 61 -1.20 -17.06 -7.22
C THR A 61 -1.04 -17.70 -5.84
N SER A 62 -1.43 -18.97 -5.72
CA SER A 62 -0.83 -19.81 -4.70
C SER A 62 0.71 -19.76 -4.86
N GLN A 63 1.36 -19.01 -3.97
CA GLN A 63 2.79 -19.12 -3.62
C GLN A 63 3.84 -18.63 -4.64
N LYS A 64 3.67 -17.44 -5.23
CA LYS A 64 4.84 -16.67 -5.70
C LYS A 64 4.97 -15.38 -4.89
N THR A 65 5.40 -15.53 -3.63
CA THR A 65 5.83 -14.37 -2.84
C THR A 65 6.92 -13.64 -3.64
N MET A 66 6.73 -12.35 -3.92
CA MET A 66 7.70 -11.53 -4.65
C MET A 66 9.10 -11.60 -3.99
N LEU A 67 9.10 -11.73 -2.66
CA LEU A 67 10.27 -11.96 -1.82
C LEU A 67 10.38 -13.44 -1.46
N SER A 68 11.61 -13.95 -1.41
CA SER A 68 11.90 -15.25 -0.77
C SER A 68 11.69 -15.16 0.74
N GLN A 69 11.55 -16.29 1.42
CA GLN A 69 11.39 -16.33 2.88
C GLN A 69 12.48 -15.52 3.60
N ARG A 70 13.76 -15.70 3.21
CA ARG A 70 14.88 -14.97 3.84
C ARG A 70 14.86 -13.47 3.57
N GLU A 71 14.44 -13.06 2.37
CA GLU A 71 14.26 -11.65 2.04
C GLU A 71 13.11 -11.04 2.86
N ASN A 72 12.01 -11.76 3.04
CA ASN A 72 10.90 -11.37 3.87
C ASN A 72 11.30 -11.24 5.35
N ASP A 73 11.98 -12.24 5.92
CA ASP A 73 12.42 -12.23 7.32
C ASP A 73 13.30 -11.00 7.60
N ILE A 74 14.25 -10.71 6.70
CA ILE A 74 15.14 -9.56 6.83
C ILE A 74 14.37 -8.23 6.72
N LEU A 75 13.43 -8.14 5.78
CA LEU A 75 12.60 -6.94 5.63
C LEU A 75 11.69 -6.73 6.85
N TYR A 76 11.11 -7.80 7.40
CA TYR A 76 10.29 -7.78 8.61
C TYR A 76 11.06 -7.31 9.84
N TRP A 77 12.21 -7.92 10.15
CA TRP A 77 12.98 -7.50 11.32
C TRP A 77 13.48 -6.06 11.19
N SER A 78 13.80 -5.64 9.95
CA SER A 78 14.17 -4.24 9.67
C SER A 78 12.99 -3.29 9.85
N SER A 79 11.76 -3.70 9.50
CA SER A 79 10.57 -2.84 9.61
C SER A 79 10.17 -2.57 11.06
N ILE A 80 10.44 -3.51 11.96
CA ILE A 80 10.26 -3.33 13.41
C ILE A 80 11.46 -2.65 14.11
N GLY A 81 12.47 -2.23 13.34
CA GLY A 81 13.59 -1.41 13.82
C GLY A 81 14.83 -2.17 14.29
N LYS A 82 14.99 -3.47 13.99
CA LYS A 82 16.24 -4.20 14.30
C LYS A 82 17.40 -3.74 13.42
N THR A 83 18.60 -3.67 13.99
CA THR A 83 19.81 -3.37 13.23
C THR A 83 20.26 -4.59 12.42
N TYR A 84 21.09 -4.41 11.39
CA TYR A 84 21.62 -5.56 10.64
C TYR A 84 22.47 -6.50 11.49
N GLN A 85 23.08 -6.00 12.57
CA GLN A 85 23.77 -6.80 13.57
C GLN A 85 22.78 -7.67 14.36
N ASP A 86 21.68 -7.10 14.84
CA ASP A 86 20.65 -7.86 15.56
C ASP A 86 19.99 -8.89 14.65
N ILE A 87 19.70 -8.53 13.40
CA ILE A 87 19.10 -9.44 12.41
C ILE A 87 20.04 -10.60 12.10
N ALA A 88 21.34 -10.33 11.96
CA ALA A 88 22.35 -11.35 11.78
C ALA A 88 22.38 -12.35 12.96
N LEU A 89 22.26 -11.85 14.19
CA LEU A 89 22.15 -12.68 15.39
C LEU A 89 20.85 -13.49 15.43
N ILE A 90 19.70 -12.87 15.14
CA ILE A 90 18.39 -13.54 15.16
C ILE A 90 18.30 -14.65 14.12
N LEU A 91 18.85 -14.43 12.92
CA LEU A 91 18.75 -15.35 11.79
C LEU A 91 19.93 -16.33 11.68
N ASP A 92 20.90 -16.24 12.60
CA ASP A 92 22.16 -17.00 12.63
C ASP A 92 22.93 -16.94 11.30
N ILE A 93 23.17 -15.71 10.81
CA ILE A 93 23.90 -15.45 9.56
C ILE A 93 24.86 -14.28 9.71
N LYS A 94 25.77 -14.11 8.76
CA LYS A 94 26.69 -12.96 8.75
C LYS A 94 25.96 -11.67 8.37
N VAL A 95 26.41 -10.54 8.94
CA VAL A 95 25.90 -9.18 8.59
C VAL A 95 26.03 -8.89 7.09
N CYS A 96 27.08 -9.38 6.42
CA CYS A 96 27.22 -9.23 4.97
C CYS A 96 26.11 -9.96 4.19
N THR A 97 25.65 -11.10 4.68
CA THR A 97 24.52 -11.86 4.11
C THR A 97 23.22 -11.09 4.29
N VAL A 98 22.99 -10.46 5.45
CA VAL A 98 21.83 -9.57 5.68
C VAL A 98 21.83 -8.43 4.65
N LYS A 99 22.97 -7.74 4.48
CA LYS A 99 23.12 -6.66 3.48
C LYS A 99 22.82 -7.15 2.06
N LEU A 100 23.30 -8.33 1.69
CA LEU A 100 23.09 -8.90 0.36
C LEU A 100 21.61 -9.18 0.09
N HIS A 101 20.90 -9.79 1.02
CA HIS A 101 19.46 -10.02 0.88
C HIS A 101 18.67 -8.71 0.87
N MET A 102 19.01 -7.74 1.72
CA MET A 102 18.36 -6.42 1.67
C MET A 102 18.58 -5.74 0.31
N SER A 103 19.77 -5.82 -0.28
CA SER A 103 20.01 -5.31 -1.64
C SER A 103 19.14 -6.02 -2.69
N LYS A 104 18.88 -7.33 -2.53
CA LYS A 104 17.94 -8.05 -3.41
C LYS A 104 16.50 -7.57 -3.20
N VAL A 105 16.07 -7.33 -1.96
CA VAL A 105 14.75 -6.74 -1.66
C VAL A 105 14.61 -5.39 -2.34
N VAL A 106 15.57 -4.49 -2.14
CA VAL A 106 15.59 -3.15 -2.75
C VAL A 106 15.48 -3.25 -4.28
N LYS A 107 16.24 -4.15 -4.90
CA LYS A 107 16.19 -4.39 -6.35
C LYS A 107 14.85 -4.96 -6.81
N LYS A 108 14.29 -5.94 -6.09
CA LYS A 108 13.00 -6.56 -6.41
C LYS A 108 11.85 -5.55 -6.31
N LEU A 109 11.88 -4.69 -5.29
CA LEU A 109 10.89 -3.64 -5.10
C LEU A 109 11.11 -2.41 -5.99
N GLY A 110 12.19 -2.36 -6.77
CA GLY A 110 12.48 -1.23 -7.66
C GLY A 110 12.76 0.09 -6.94
N VAL A 111 13.23 0.04 -5.69
CA VAL A 111 13.49 1.22 -4.86
C VAL A 111 14.99 1.49 -4.70
N LEU A 112 15.34 2.65 -4.12
CA LEU A 112 16.72 3.12 -4.05
C LEU A 112 17.48 2.66 -2.79
N ASN A 113 16.79 2.39 -1.69
CA ASN A 113 17.43 2.07 -0.41
C ASN A 113 16.50 1.25 0.51
N ALA A 114 17.10 0.73 1.59
CA ALA A 114 16.40 -0.12 2.55
C ALA A 114 15.25 0.59 3.28
N LYS A 115 15.39 1.89 3.60
CA LYS A 115 14.31 2.66 4.25
C LYS A 115 13.08 2.78 3.34
N HIS A 116 13.31 3.04 2.06
CA HIS A 116 12.25 3.08 1.06
C HIS A 116 11.63 1.69 0.87
N ALA A 117 12.44 0.63 0.85
CA ALA A 117 11.95 -0.76 0.78
C ALA A 117 11.06 -1.13 1.98
N ILE A 118 11.45 -0.73 3.20
CA ILE A 118 10.66 -0.95 4.41
C ILE A 118 9.31 -0.23 4.30
N ARG A 119 9.35 1.06 3.95
CA ARG A 119 8.13 1.87 3.81
C ARG A 119 7.18 1.28 2.77
N LEU A 120 7.68 0.99 1.58
CA LEU A 120 6.89 0.41 0.49
C LEU A 120 6.37 -0.99 0.87
N GLY A 121 7.17 -1.79 1.57
CA GLY A 121 6.75 -3.10 2.06
C GLY A 121 5.56 -3.05 3.02
N ILE A 122 5.52 -2.02 3.88
CA ILE A 122 4.39 -1.75 4.78
C ILE A 122 3.19 -1.23 3.99
N GLU A 123 3.38 -0.24 3.11
CA GLU A 123 2.30 0.35 2.29
C GLU A 123 1.60 -0.69 1.42
N LEU A 124 2.34 -1.68 0.91
CA LEU A 124 1.79 -2.77 0.09
C LEU A 124 1.31 -3.98 0.90
N ASN A 125 1.47 -4.00 2.22
CA ASN A 125 1.17 -5.16 3.09
C ASN A 125 1.79 -6.49 2.60
N ILE A 126 3.02 -6.43 2.04
CA ILE A 126 3.73 -7.62 1.51
C ILE A 126 4.69 -8.25 2.53
N ILE A 127 4.88 -7.60 3.68
CA ILE A 127 5.74 -8.12 4.76
C ILE A 127 4.92 -9.13 5.56
N ILE A 128 5.34 -10.39 5.51
CA ILE A 128 4.72 -11.49 6.23
C ILE A 128 5.46 -11.68 7.57
N THR A 129 4.72 -11.89 8.66
CA THR A 129 5.33 -12.23 9.96
C THR A 129 6.02 -13.60 9.86
N PRO A 130 7.30 -13.72 10.26
CA PRO A 130 7.96 -15.02 10.33
C PRO A 130 7.24 -15.91 11.35
N TRP A 131 7.11 -17.20 11.05
CA TRP A 131 6.43 -18.19 11.91
C TRP A 131 7.14 -18.47 13.26
N ASN A 132 8.24 -17.77 13.55
CA ASN A 132 9.15 -18.02 14.66
C ASN A 132 9.20 -16.85 15.68
N VAL A 133 8.14 -16.04 15.77
CA VAL A 133 8.01 -14.94 16.76
C VAL A 133 6.96 -15.33 17.80
#